data_AF-A0A969WV51-F1
#
_entry.id   AF-A0A969WV51-F1
#
_cell.length_a   1.000
_cell.length_b   1.000
_cell.length_c   1.000
_cell.angle_alpha   90.00
_cell.angle_beta   90.00
_cell.angle_gamma   90.00
#
_symmetry.space_group_name_H-M   'P 1'
#
loop_
_entity.id
_entity.type
_entity.pdbx_description
1 polymer ?
#
loop_
_entity_poly.entity_id
_entity_poly.type
_entity_poly.pdbx_seq_one_letter_code
_entity_poly.pdbx_strand_id
1 'polypeptide(L)'
;MREVRKLVLSNLLNEEIPIMMDDVIKILKKQDLEAMHLKDVFDVLQLQHPASKILATPYGKHELTPELARLHKKRLRNASLINGHVKAFLNEDDIQMKNAAMLARRLSLKYLAYLGQVKRDIASSQLHLFFLNLDATGSIQAKDAFKALGLQHYIDELRKAYKEYESVYSQRKQNKQENSRKDYPIIRRETLWILRMLFDNVNSNQKIYKDVDYSQLVYELNLVLAANSKRIKTRIATNKRKARKKAEAEKTEAEKEASNKDNKPKSTEKPTEDSELNAQSHKTLIEKGNEIQKTTPSSNKKGANDKGVSNMDLKSKLMRPRKGKSGRKGGKG
;
A
#
# COMPACT_ATOMS: atom_id res chain seq x y z
N MET A 1 39.47 -15.55 -22.56
CA MET A 1 38.01 -15.80 -22.54
C MET A 1 37.32 -14.65 -21.83
N ARG A 2 36.33 -14.01 -22.46
CA ARG A 2 35.47 -13.03 -21.79
C ARG A 2 34.35 -13.81 -21.09
N GLU A 3 34.05 -13.48 -19.83
CA GLU A 3 32.94 -14.06 -19.06
C GLU A 3 31.71 -13.13 -19.07
N VAL A 4 30.53 -13.69 -18.79
CA VAL A 4 29.31 -12.92 -18.55
C VAL A 4 29.44 -12.17 -17.22
N ARG A 5 29.28 -10.84 -17.27
CA ARG A 5 29.45 -9.95 -16.12
C ARG A 5 28.41 -10.24 -15.03
N LYS A 6 28.84 -10.22 -13.77
CA LYS A 6 27.93 -10.36 -12.63
C LYS A 6 27.12 -9.08 -12.42
N LEU A 7 25.81 -9.17 -12.55
CA LEU A 7 24.87 -8.12 -12.18
C LEU A 7 24.13 -8.50 -10.90
N VAL A 8 23.96 -7.54 -10.00
CA VAL A 8 23.12 -7.71 -8.80
C VAL A 8 21.65 -7.66 -9.22
N LEU A 9 21.14 -8.78 -9.75
CA LEU A 9 19.78 -8.85 -10.30
C LEU A 9 18.68 -8.55 -9.26
N SER A 10 19.00 -8.68 -7.97
CA SER A 10 18.08 -8.32 -6.87
C SER A 10 17.73 -6.84 -6.84
N ASN A 11 18.52 -5.97 -7.49
CA ASN A 11 18.26 -4.53 -7.55
C ASN A 11 17.33 -4.13 -8.70
N LEU A 12 16.94 -5.05 -9.58
CA LEU A 12 15.99 -4.78 -10.67
C LEU A 12 14.58 -4.55 -10.12
N LEU A 13 13.88 -3.57 -10.71
CA LEU A 13 12.46 -3.36 -10.48
C LEU A 13 11.64 -4.46 -11.14
N ASN A 14 10.43 -4.67 -10.65
CA ASN A 14 9.51 -5.68 -11.19
C ASN A 14 9.22 -5.46 -12.68
N GLU A 15 9.15 -4.21 -13.13
CA GLU A 15 8.94 -3.84 -14.53
C GLU A 15 10.19 -4.04 -15.41
N GLU A 16 11.39 -3.99 -14.82
CA GLU A 16 12.66 -4.16 -15.55
C GLU A 16 12.97 -5.63 -15.82
N ILE A 17 12.50 -6.54 -14.96
CA ILE A 17 12.74 -7.98 -15.06
C ILE A 17 12.21 -8.59 -16.37
N PRO A 18 10.93 -8.41 -16.76
CA PRO A 18 10.43 -8.98 -18.01
C PRO A 18 11.10 -8.35 -19.24
N ILE A 19 11.46 -7.07 -19.21
CA ILE A 19 12.19 -6.41 -20.30
C ILE A 19 13.57 -7.04 -20.49
N MET A 20 14.31 -7.24 -19.40
CA MET A 20 15.61 -7.91 -19.46
C MET A 20 15.47 -9.35 -19.96
N MET A 21 14.41 -10.05 -19.55
CA MET A 21 14.13 -11.41 -20.00
C MET A 21 13.81 -11.46 -21.51
N ASP A 22 13.03 -10.50 -22.03
CA ASP A 22 12.77 -10.34 -23.47
C ASP A 22 14.07 -10.15 -24.25
N ASP A 23 14.96 -9.26 -23.78
CA ASP A 23 16.24 -8.99 -24.44
C ASP A 23 17.13 -10.23 -24.46
N VAL A 24 17.20 -10.98 -23.35
CA VAL A 24 17.96 -12.23 -23.25
C VAL A 24 17.39 -13.31 -24.16
N ILE A 25 16.07 -13.51 -24.19
CA ILE A 25 15.42 -14.49 -25.07
C ILE A 25 15.69 -14.13 -26.55
N LYS A 26 15.61 -12.85 -26.92
CA LYS A 26 15.90 -12.38 -28.29
C LYS A 26 17.33 -12.67 -28.71
N ILE A 27 18.30 -12.55 -27.80
CA ILE A 27 19.71 -12.90 -28.06
C ILE A 27 19.85 -14.41 -28.27
N LEU A 28 19.31 -15.22 -27.35
CA LEU A 28 19.42 -16.68 -27.42
C LEU A 28 18.77 -17.27 -28.68
N LYS A 29 17.64 -16.72 -29.14
CA LYS A 29 16.97 -17.16 -30.38
C LYS A 29 17.82 -17.01 -31.65
N LYS A 30 18.85 -16.16 -31.64
CA LYS A 30 19.75 -15.94 -32.78
C LYS A 30 20.90 -16.94 -32.83
N GLN A 31 21.09 -17.72 -31.78
CA GLN A 31 22.24 -18.62 -31.62
C GLN A 31 21.81 -20.07 -31.81
N ASP A 32 22.75 -20.94 -32.16
CA ASP A 32 22.55 -22.38 -32.14
C ASP A 32 22.66 -22.92 -30.70
N LEU A 33 21.51 -23.00 -30.04
CA LEU A 33 21.42 -23.38 -28.62
C LEU A 33 21.69 -24.87 -28.36
N GLU A 34 21.55 -25.72 -29.39
CA GLU A 34 21.86 -27.15 -29.28
C GLU A 34 23.37 -27.36 -29.30
N ALA A 35 24.05 -26.75 -30.27
CA ALA A 35 25.51 -26.77 -30.35
C ALA A 35 26.17 -26.14 -29.11
N MET A 36 25.52 -25.14 -28.50
CA MET A 36 26.01 -24.47 -27.29
C MET A 36 25.59 -25.16 -25.97
N HIS A 37 24.88 -26.29 -26.02
CA HIS A 37 24.38 -26.98 -24.82
C HIS A 37 23.55 -26.09 -23.87
N LEU A 38 22.76 -25.15 -24.42
CA LEU A 38 21.95 -24.19 -23.66
C LEU A 38 20.44 -24.39 -23.82
N LYS A 39 20.01 -25.36 -24.64
CA LYS A 39 18.59 -25.62 -24.95
C LYS A 39 17.73 -25.85 -23.70
N ASP A 40 18.16 -26.73 -22.80
CA ASP A 40 17.39 -27.06 -21.59
C ASP A 40 17.13 -25.81 -20.71
N VAL A 41 18.15 -24.96 -20.55
CA VAL A 41 18.04 -23.74 -19.74
C VAL A 41 17.19 -22.68 -20.45
N PHE A 42 17.25 -22.63 -21.77
CA PHE A 42 16.41 -21.77 -22.58
C PHE A 42 14.93 -22.18 -22.54
N ASP A 43 14.63 -23.48 -22.53
CA ASP A 43 13.27 -23.98 -22.42
C ASP A 43 12.65 -23.61 -21.06
N VAL A 44 13.41 -23.76 -19.97
CA VAL A 44 13.01 -23.29 -18.62
C VAL A 44 12.77 -21.78 -18.61
N LEU A 45 13.63 -21.01 -19.29
CA LEU A 45 13.45 -19.56 -19.43
C LEU A 45 12.17 -19.23 -20.20
N GLN A 46 11.87 -19.93 -21.30
CA GLN A 46 10.63 -19.72 -22.06
C GLN A 46 9.37 -20.04 -21.25
N LEU A 47 9.39 -21.13 -20.48
CA LEU A 47 8.26 -21.52 -19.61
C LEU A 47 7.96 -20.44 -18.56
N GLN A 48 8.99 -19.80 -18.00
CA GLN A 48 8.82 -18.73 -17.02
C GLN A 48 8.42 -17.38 -17.63
N HIS A 49 8.60 -17.19 -18.94
CA HIS A 49 8.42 -15.90 -19.60
C HIS A 49 7.00 -15.30 -19.48
N PRO A 50 5.90 -16.06 -19.67
CA PRO A 50 4.55 -15.53 -19.48
C PRO A 50 4.31 -15.06 -18.03
N ALA A 51 4.83 -15.80 -17.05
CA ALA A 51 4.68 -15.46 -15.64
C ALA A 51 5.42 -14.16 -15.28
N SER A 52 6.59 -13.92 -15.87
CA SER A 52 7.36 -12.70 -15.60
C SER A 52 6.67 -11.43 -16.14
N LYS A 53 5.87 -11.52 -17.21
CA LYS A 53 5.09 -10.38 -17.75
C LYS A 53 4.08 -9.83 -16.75
N ILE A 54 3.58 -10.67 -15.84
CA ILE A 54 2.68 -10.26 -14.76
C ILE A 54 3.37 -9.20 -13.87
N LEU A 55 4.69 -9.29 -13.69
CA LEU A 55 5.47 -8.33 -12.89
C LEU A 55 5.47 -6.90 -13.48
N ALA A 56 5.33 -6.78 -14.80
CA ALA A 56 5.31 -5.50 -15.53
C ALA A 56 3.94 -4.82 -15.55
N THR A 57 2.87 -5.53 -15.18
CA THR A 57 1.51 -4.99 -15.30
C THR A 57 1.31 -3.89 -14.25
N PRO A 58 1.06 -2.63 -14.63
CA PRO A 58 0.81 -1.57 -13.66
C PRO A 58 -0.56 -1.78 -12.99
N TYR A 59 -0.71 -1.33 -11.74
CA TYR A 59 -2.01 -1.35 -11.07
C TYR A 59 -2.86 -0.20 -11.64
N GLY A 60 -3.79 -0.53 -12.54
CA GLY A 60 -4.73 0.44 -13.08
C GLY A 60 -5.67 1.02 -12.00
N LYS A 61 -6.42 2.05 -12.38
CA LYS A 61 -7.51 2.57 -11.54
C LYS A 61 -8.56 1.46 -11.38
N HIS A 62 -8.75 0.97 -10.16
CA HIS A 62 -9.74 -0.07 -9.87
C HIS A 62 -11.13 0.35 -10.38
N GLU A 63 -11.86 -0.58 -11.02
CA GLU A 63 -13.15 -0.35 -11.70
C GLU A 63 -14.21 0.30 -10.80
N LEU A 64 -14.28 -0.10 -9.54
CA LEU A 64 -15.16 0.49 -8.52
C LEU A 64 -14.80 1.92 -8.07
N THR A 65 -13.66 2.47 -8.49
CA THR A 65 -13.21 3.82 -8.09
C THR A 65 -14.15 4.95 -8.55
N PRO A 66 -14.59 5.03 -9.83
CA PRO A 66 -15.61 5.99 -10.28
C PRO A 66 -16.92 5.87 -9.50
N GLU A 67 -17.38 4.64 -9.25
CA GLU A 67 -18.63 4.40 -8.51
C GLU A 67 -18.54 4.91 -7.06
N LEU A 68 -17.43 4.61 -6.35
CA LEU A 68 -17.18 5.15 -5.01
C LEU A 68 -17.14 6.69 -4.99
N ALA A 69 -16.59 7.32 -6.04
CA ALA A 69 -16.58 8.78 -6.14
C ALA A 69 -17.99 9.34 -6.33
N ARG A 70 -18.81 8.71 -7.17
CA ARG A 70 -20.23 9.07 -7.38
C ARG A 70 -21.03 8.94 -6.08
N LEU A 71 -20.91 7.82 -5.38
CA LEU A 71 -21.59 7.57 -4.11
C LEU A 71 -21.12 8.54 -3.02
N HIS A 72 -19.83 8.84 -2.95
CA HIS A 72 -19.32 9.84 -2.01
C HIS A 72 -19.92 11.23 -2.28
N LYS A 73 -19.99 11.68 -3.53
CA LYS A 73 -20.67 12.93 -3.89
C LYS A 73 -22.14 12.92 -3.47
N LYS A 74 -22.85 11.79 -3.68
CA LYS A 74 -24.26 11.63 -3.25
C LYS A 74 -24.41 11.79 -1.73
N ARG A 75 -23.53 11.15 -0.94
CA ARG A 75 -23.52 11.27 0.54
C ARG A 75 -23.30 12.73 0.98
N LEU A 76 -22.31 13.41 0.40
CA LEU A 76 -22.02 14.81 0.72
C LEU A 76 -23.19 15.74 0.38
N ARG A 77 -23.83 15.53 -0.78
CA ARG A 77 -25.00 16.31 -1.21
C ARG A 77 -26.14 16.17 -0.19
N ASN A 78 -26.54 14.94 0.15
CA ASN A 78 -27.64 14.71 1.08
C ASN A 78 -27.34 15.27 2.48
N ALA A 79 -26.12 15.08 2.98
CA ALA A 79 -25.72 15.65 4.27
C ALA A 79 -25.76 17.19 4.27
N SER A 80 -25.33 17.82 3.17
CA SER A 80 -25.39 19.28 3.02
C SER A 80 -26.82 19.79 2.93
N LEU A 81 -27.71 19.07 2.23
CA LEU A 81 -29.14 19.41 2.16
C LEU A 81 -29.81 19.36 3.53
N ILE A 82 -29.57 18.30 4.30
CA ILE A 82 -30.10 18.18 5.67
C ILE A 82 -29.64 19.37 6.53
N ASN A 83 -28.34 19.68 6.51
CA ASN A 83 -27.81 20.80 7.28
C ASN A 83 -28.32 22.17 6.80
N GLY A 84 -28.52 22.32 5.49
CA GLY A 84 -29.10 23.52 4.88
C GLY A 84 -30.54 23.75 5.32
N HIS A 85 -31.39 22.73 5.24
CA HIS A 85 -32.78 22.81 5.68
C HIS A 85 -32.89 23.08 7.18
N VAL A 86 -32.13 22.36 8.02
CA VAL A 86 -32.14 22.61 9.47
C VAL A 86 -31.75 24.06 9.79
N LYS A 87 -30.79 24.65 9.06
CA LYS A 87 -30.46 26.07 9.20
C LYS A 87 -31.58 27.00 8.75
N ALA A 88 -32.28 26.67 7.67
CA ALA A 88 -33.41 27.46 7.18
C ALA A 88 -34.55 27.51 8.21
N PHE A 89 -34.94 26.34 8.75
CA PHE A 89 -36.00 26.24 9.78
C PHE A 89 -35.68 26.96 11.10
N LEU A 90 -34.39 27.27 11.39
CA LEU A 90 -34.03 28.07 12.56
C LEU A 90 -34.35 29.57 12.40
N ASN A 91 -34.47 30.03 11.16
CA ASN A 91 -34.76 31.41 10.81
C ASN A 91 -36.25 31.64 10.54
N GLU A 92 -37.08 30.61 10.67
CA GLU A 92 -38.52 30.69 10.43
C GLU A 92 -39.25 31.20 11.67
N ASP A 93 -40.38 31.88 11.46
CA ASP A 93 -41.16 32.51 12.52
C ASP A 93 -42.01 31.51 13.32
N ASP A 94 -42.23 30.30 12.79
CA ASP A 94 -42.94 29.22 13.49
C ASP A 94 -42.08 28.67 14.64
N ILE A 95 -42.52 28.95 15.86
CA ILE A 95 -41.88 28.53 17.11
C ILE A 95 -41.75 26.99 17.20
N GLN A 96 -42.74 26.23 16.72
CA GLN A 96 -42.72 24.78 16.77
C GLN A 96 -41.66 24.21 15.82
N MET A 97 -41.62 24.72 14.58
CA MET A 97 -40.59 24.33 13.61
C MET A 97 -39.20 24.72 14.09
N LYS A 98 -39.04 25.91 14.69
CA LYS A 98 -37.77 26.38 15.24
C LYS A 98 -37.28 25.50 16.39
N ASN A 99 -38.17 25.07 17.29
CA ASN A 99 -37.84 24.13 18.36
C ASN A 99 -37.40 22.76 17.82
N ALA A 100 -38.12 22.22 16.84
CA ALA A 100 -37.72 20.99 16.16
C ALA A 100 -36.35 21.16 15.47
N ALA A 101 -36.12 22.28 14.79
CA ALA A 101 -34.84 22.60 14.15
C ALA A 101 -33.68 22.70 15.15
N MET A 102 -33.89 23.26 16.34
CA MET A 102 -32.88 23.29 17.40
C MET A 102 -32.47 21.90 17.86
N LEU A 103 -33.44 20.98 18.01
CA LEU A 103 -33.17 19.58 18.38
C LEU A 103 -32.39 18.86 17.27
N ALA A 104 -32.82 19.01 16.01
CA ALA A 104 -32.15 18.43 14.85
C ALA A 104 -30.74 19.02 14.59
N ARG A 105 -30.53 20.30 14.93
CA ARG A 105 -29.24 21.00 14.77
C ARG A 105 -28.12 20.34 15.54
N ARG A 106 -28.38 19.84 16.75
CA ARG A 106 -27.33 19.24 17.60
C ARG A 106 -26.65 18.06 16.92
N LEU A 107 -27.42 17.18 16.27
CA LEU A 107 -26.88 16.03 15.53
C LEU A 107 -26.33 16.41 14.15
N SER A 108 -27.08 17.21 13.38
CA SER A 108 -26.68 17.60 12.02
C SER A 108 -25.42 18.45 11.99
N LEU A 109 -25.28 19.42 12.91
CA LEU A 109 -24.07 20.26 12.98
C LEU A 109 -22.84 19.44 13.40
N LYS A 110 -23.01 18.49 14.33
CA LYS A 110 -21.90 17.71 14.88
C LYS A 110 -21.34 16.70 13.86
N TYR A 111 -22.20 16.05 13.07
CA TYR A 111 -21.80 14.92 12.23
C TYR A 111 -21.97 15.14 10.72
N LEU A 112 -22.81 16.09 10.29
CA LEU A 112 -23.08 16.32 8.86
C LEU A 112 -22.43 17.61 8.35
N ALA A 113 -21.96 18.49 9.22
CA ALA A 113 -21.32 19.74 8.82
C ALA A 113 -19.90 19.49 8.28
N TYR A 114 -19.53 20.23 7.25
CA TYR A 114 -18.17 20.25 6.70
C TYR A 114 -17.63 18.88 6.23
N LEU A 115 -18.51 17.90 5.97
CA LEU A 115 -18.10 16.58 5.47
C LEU A 115 -17.30 16.65 4.15
N GLY A 116 -17.49 17.71 3.35
CA GLY A 116 -16.73 17.93 2.12
C GLY A 116 -15.30 18.45 2.34
N GLN A 117 -14.96 18.91 3.53
CA GLN A 117 -13.63 19.44 3.88
C GLN A 117 -12.74 18.39 4.56
N VAL A 118 -13.31 17.26 4.97
CA VAL A 118 -12.59 16.17 5.63
C VAL A 118 -12.24 15.05 4.67
N LYS A 119 -11.30 14.19 5.07
CA LYS A 119 -10.94 12.99 4.30
C LYS A 119 -12.11 11.99 4.30
N ARG A 120 -12.17 11.13 3.26
CA ARG A 120 -13.30 10.22 3.01
C ARG A 120 -13.55 9.20 4.12
N ASP A 121 -12.48 8.74 4.75
CA ASP A 121 -12.48 7.86 5.92
C ASP A 121 -13.14 8.54 7.13
N ILE A 122 -12.73 9.77 7.44
CA ILE A 122 -13.33 10.59 8.50
C ILE A 122 -14.81 10.82 8.22
N ALA A 123 -15.17 11.15 6.97
CA ALA A 123 -16.56 11.34 6.57
C ALA A 123 -17.41 10.06 6.75
N SER A 124 -16.88 8.88 6.40
CA SER A 124 -17.56 7.60 6.64
C SER A 124 -17.76 7.36 8.14
N SER A 125 -16.75 7.62 8.98
CA SER A 125 -16.88 7.49 10.44
C SER A 125 -17.91 8.46 11.03
N GLN A 126 -17.95 9.71 10.58
CA GLN A 126 -18.94 10.68 11.03
C GLN A 126 -20.36 10.30 10.61
N LEU A 127 -20.56 9.81 9.38
CA LEU A 127 -21.86 9.31 8.94
C LEU A 127 -22.30 8.07 9.72
N HIS A 128 -21.37 7.16 10.04
CA HIS A 128 -21.64 6.02 10.90
C HIS A 128 -22.13 6.47 12.28
N LEU A 129 -21.40 7.40 12.91
CA LEU A 129 -21.77 7.97 14.21
C LEU A 129 -23.10 8.72 14.14
N PHE A 130 -23.38 9.45 13.06
CA PHE A 130 -24.67 10.10 12.86
C PHE A 130 -25.82 9.09 12.94
N PHE A 131 -25.77 8.00 12.18
CA PHE A 131 -26.83 6.99 12.19
C PHE A 131 -26.91 6.24 13.52
N LEU A 132 -25.77 5.91 14.13
CA LEU A 132 -25.73 5.29 15.46
C LEU A 132 -26.42 6.17 16.50
N ASN A 133 -26.12 7.48 16.50
CA ASN A 133 -26.74 8.42 17.43
C ASN A 133 -28.20 8.70 17.09
N LEU A 134 -28.59 8.68 15.81
CA LEU A 134 -29.98 8.88 15.37
C LEU A 134 -30.88 7.69 15.77
N ASP A 135 -30.34 6.47 15.72
CA ASP A 135 -31.07 5.25 16.06
C ASP A 135 -31.00 4.90 17.56
N ALA A 136 -30.11 5.57 18.32
CA ALA A 136 -30.01 5.37 19.76
C ALA A 136 -31.29 5.77 20.51
N THR A 137 -31.67 4.98 21.50
CA THR A 137 -32.89 5.17 22.30
C THR A 137 -32.95 6.53 23.01
N GLY A 138 -31.80 7.13 23.33
CA GLY A 138 -31.69 8.47 23.93
C GLY A 138 -31.94 9.63 22.96
N SER A 139 -32.07 9.37 21.64
CA SER A 139 -32.18 10.40 20.60
C SER A 139 -33.55 10.42 19.90
N ILE A 140 -34.58 9.82 20.51
CA ILE A 140 -35.95 9.78 19.98
C ILE A 140 -36.43 11.20 19.62
N GLN A 141 -36.18 12.17 20.49
CA GLN A 141 -36.52 13.59 20.25
C GLN A 141 -35.89 14.15 18.98
N ALA A 142 -34.63 13.80 18.68
CA ALA A 142 -33.97 14.29 17.48
C ALA A 142 -34.50 13.60 16.22
N LYS A 143 -34.79 12.30 16.31
CA LYS A 143 -35.41 11.53 15.22
C LYS A 143 -36.80 12.06 14.88
N ASP A 144 -37.62 12.33 15.88
CA ASP A 144 -38.96 12.88 15.67
C ASP A 144 -38.91 14.34 15.21
N ALA A 145 -37.91 15.12 15.65
CA ALA A 145 -37.66 16.45 15.10
C ALA A 145 -37.34 16.41 13.59
N PHE A 146 -36.51 15.47 13.12
CA PHE A 146 -36.24 15.32 11.69
C PHE A 146 -37.50 14.92 10.89
N LYS A 147 -38.40 14.13 11.47
CA LYS A 147 -39.69 13.79 10.85
C LYS A 147 -40.63 15.00 10.80
N ALA A 148 -40.74 15.75 11.89
CA ALA A 148 -41.57 16.95 11.96
C ALA A 148 -41.15 18.01 10.93
N LEU A 149 -39.85 18.11 10.65
CA LEU A 149 -39.30 19.00 9.62
C LEU A 149 -39.40 18.44 8.19
N GLY A 150 -40.00 17.26 7.98
CA GLY A 150 -40.12 16.62 6.67
C GLY A 150 -38.79 16.13 6.08
N LEU A 151 -37.73 16.02 6.88
CA LEU A 151 -36.37 15.68 6.41
C LEU A 151 -36.09 14.18 6.32
N GLN A 152 -37.07 13.34 6.67
CA GLN A 152 -36.94 11.89 6.70
C GLN A 152 -36.47 11.33 5.34
N HIS A 153 -37.02 11.84 4.23
CA HIS A 153 -36.63 11.41 2.88
C HIS A 153 -35.13 11.60 2.61
N TYR A 154 -34.55 12.74 3.01
CA TYR A 154 -33.12 13.01 2.83
C TYR A 154 -32.24 12.12 3.71
N ILE A 155 -32.70 11.80 4.92
CA ILE A 155 -32.01 10.89 5.85
C ILE A 155 -32.00 9.47 5.28
N ASP A 156 -33.12 9.01 4.73
CA ASP A 156 -33.23 7.67 4.14
C ASP A 156 -32.36 7.55 2.88
N GLU A 157 -32.36 8.56 2.02
CA GLU A 157 -31.45 8.63 0.86
C GLU A 157 -29.97 8.70 1.28
N LEU A 158 -29.64 9.42 2.36
CA LEU A 158 -28.28 9.43 2.92
C LEU A 158 -27.90 8.05 3.45
N ARG A 159 -28.80 7.36 4.15
CA ARG A 159 -28.59 6.02 4.71
C ARG A 159 -28.38 4.99 3.62
N LYS A 160 -29.19 5.05 2.56
CA LYS A 160 -29.05 4.22 1.37
C LYS A 160 -27.69 4.43 0.70
N ALA A 161 -27.34 5.69 0.41
CA ALA A 161 -26.05 6.02 -0.21
C ALA A 161 -24.84 5.63 0.66
N TYR A 162 -24.97 5.71 1.99
CA TYR A 162 -23.97 5.25 2.96
C TYR A 162 -23.77 3.74 2.88
N LYS A 163 -24.85 2.95 2.96
CA LYS A 163 -24.79 1.48 2.86
C LYS A 163 -24.23 1.01 1.52
N GLU A 164 -24.68 1.61 0.41
CA GLU A 164 -24.15 1.33 -0.92
C GLU A 164 -22.65 1.62 -0.99
N TYR A 165 -22.20 2.76 -0.46
CA TYR A 165 -20.77 3.10 -0.43
C TYR A 165 -19.96 2.09 0.37
N GLU A 166 -20.39 1.72 1.57
CA GLU A 166 -19.67 0.77 2.43
C GLU A 166 -19.62 -0.63 1.82
N SER A 167 -20.68 -1.05 1.12
CA SER A 167 -20.71 -2.31 0.35
C SER A 167 -19.66 -2.30 -0.76
N VAL A 168 -19.69 -1.29 -1.65
CA VAL A 168 -18.73 -1.16 -2.76
C VAL A 168 -17.30 -0.99 -2.25
N TYR A 169 -17.13 -0.28 -1.13
CA TYR A 169 -15.82 -0.10 -0.51
C TYR A 169 -15.27 -1.42 0.04
N SER A 170 -16.12 -2.21 0.69
CA SER A 170 -15.76 -3.55 1.20
C SER A 170 -15.43 -4.51 0.07
N GLN A 171 -16.22 -4.52 -1.00
CA GLN A 171 -15.95 -5.31 -2.20
C GLN A 171 -14.61 -4.91 -2.83
N ARG A 172 -14.33 -3.62 -2.97
CA ARG A 172 -13.02 -3.14 -3.45
C ARG A 172 -11.88 -3.59 -2.55
N LYS A 173 -12.08 -3.64 -1.23
CA LYS A 173 -11.08 -4.11 -0.28
C LYS A 173 -10.82 -5.61 -0.46
N GLN A 174 -11.87 -6.42 -0.64
CA GLN A 174 -11.77 -7.85 -0.95
C GLN A 174 -11.06 -8.09 -2.28
N ASN A 175 -11.47 -7.41 -3.36
CA ASN A 175 -10.82 -7.51 -4.67
C ASN A 175 -9.34 -7.14 -4.60
N LYS A 176 -8.96 -6.17 -3.76
CA LYS A 176 -7.54 -5.82 -3.53
C LYS A 176 -6.78 -6.89 -2.76
N GLN A 177 -7.44 -7.60 -1.85
CA GLN A 177 -6.85 -8.70 -1.09
C GLN A 177 -6.72 -9.97 -1.95
N GLU A 178 -7.70 -10.26 -2.80
CA GLU A 178 -7.65 -11.37 -3.75
C GLU A 178 -6.62 -11.11 -4.85
N ASN A 179 -6.65 -9.92 -5.47
CA ASN A 179 -5.62 -9.47 -6.39
C ASN A 179 -4.35 -8.97 -5.69
N SER A 180 -4.20 -9.25 -4.38
CA SER A 180 -2.93 -8.98 -3.73
C SER A 180 -1.91 -9.88 -4.39
N ARG A 181 -0.82 -9.28 -4.83
CA ARG A 181 0.27 -9.85 -5.61
C ARG A 181 1.07 -10.89 -4.80
N LYS A 182 0.39 -11.83 -4.13
CA LYS A 182 0.97 -12.87 -3.26
C LYS A 182 2.02 -13.67 -4.01
N ASP A 183 1.83 -13.84 -5.31
CA ASP A 183 2.74 -14.60 -6.16
C ASP A 183 3.89 -13.76 -6.71
N TYR A 184 3.85 -12.42 -6.63
CA TYR A 184 4.92 -11.58 -7.22
C TYR A 184 6.29 -11.85 -6.58
N PRO A 185 6.43 -11.96 -5.25
CA PRO A 185 7.70 -12.34 -4.64
C PRO A 185 8.22 -13.70 -5.13
N ILE A 186 7.31 -14.65 -5.36
CA ILE A 186 7.63 -16.01 -5.84
C ILE A 186 8.09 -15.95 -7.30
N ILE A 187 7.24 -15.40 -8.18
CA ILE A 187 7.50 -15.21 -9.62
C ILE A 187 8.80 -14.42 -9.81
N ARG A 188 9.00 -13.35 -9.04
CA ARG A 188 10.23 -12.54 -9.08
C ARG A 188 11.44 -13.38 -8.71
N ARG A 189 11.39 -14.10 -7.59
CA ARG A 189 12.52 -14.92 -7.13
C ARG A 189 12.88 -15.98 -8.16
N GLU A 190 11.88 -16.66 -8.69
CA GLU A 190 12.04 -17.72 -9.68
C GLU A 190 12.65 -17.18 -10.98
N THR A 191 12.10 -16.08 -11.50
CA THR A 191 12.61 -15.43 -12.72
C THR A 191 14.06 -14.99 -12.56
N LEU A 192 14.41 -14.39 -11.42
CA LEU A 192 15.79 -13.96 -11.15
C LEU A 192 16.73 -15.16 -10.97
N TRP A 193 16.25 -16.27 -10.40
CA TRP A 193 17.03 -17.49 -10.26
C TRP A 193 17.32 -18.13 -11.62
N ILE A 194 16.32 -18.25 -12.49
CA ILE A 194 16.49 -18.78 -13.85
C ILE A 194 17.46 -17.91 -14.67
N LEU A 195 17.35 -16.58 -14.58
CA LEU A 195 18.31 -15.67 -15.24
C LEU A 195 19.75 -15.88 -14.75
N ARG A 196 19.96 -16.10 -13.45
CA ARG A 196 21.29 -16.42 -12.91
C ARG A 196 21.78 -17.77 -13.42
N MET A 197 20.91 -18.78 -13.37
CA MET A 197 21.21 -20.12 -13.86
C MET A 197 21.68 -20.07 -15.31
N LEU A 198 21.01 -19.30 -16.18
CA LEU A 198 21.45 -19.10 -17.55
C LEU A 198 22.86 -18.52 -17.64
N PHE A 199 23.13 -17.40 -16.95
CA PHE A 199 24.46 -16.77 -17.01
C PHE A 199 25.57 -17.68 -16.47
N ASP A 200 25.27 -18.45 -15.43
CA ASP A 200 26.20 -19.42 -14.85
C ASP A 200 26.42 -20.61 -15.80
N ASN A 201 25.39 -21.09 -16.50
CA ASN A 201 25.54 -22.14 -17.52
C ASN A 201 26.36 -21.67 -18.72
N VAL A 202 26.14 -20.45 -19.23
CA VAL A 202 26.97 -19.89 -20.32
C VAL A 202 28.44 -19.87 -19.92
N ASN A 203 28.75 -19.38 -18.71
CA ASN A 203 30.14 -19.35 -18.20
C ASN A 203 30.72 -20.75 -17.96
N SER A 204 29.89 -21.73 -17.57
CA SER A 204 30.33 -23.10 -17.30
C SER A 204 30.57 -23.86 -18.60
N ASN A 205 29.63 -23.80 -19.54
CA ASN A 205 29.71 -24.47 -20.83
C ASN A 205 30.90 -23.96 -21.66
N GLN A 206 31.19 -22.66 -21.62
CA GLN A 206 32.39 -22.10 -22.27
C GLN A 206 33.71 -22.69 -21.72
N LYS A 207 33.73 -23.12 -20.44
CA LYS A 207 34.92 -23.73 -19.82
C LYS A 207 35.03 -25.22 -20.15
N ILE A 208 33.90 -25.90 -20.29
CA ILE A 208 33.80 -27.33 -20.54
C ILE A 208 34.02 -27.63 -22.04
N TYR A 209 33.33 -26.90 -22.92
CA TYR A 209 33.31 -27.07 -24.36
C TYR A 209 34.13 -25.96 -25.04
N LYS A 210 35.43 -26.20 -25.20
CA LYS A 210 36.37 -25.22 -25.79
C LYS A 210 36.32 -25.17 -27.31
N ASP A 211 35.68 -26.17 -27.91
CA ASP A 211 35.42 -26.36 -29.33
C ASP A 211 34.25 -25.50 -29.85
N VAL A 212 33.41 -24.98 -28.96
CA VAL A 212 32.27 -24.11 -29.30
C VAL A 212 32.59 -22.65 -28.96
N ASP A 213 32.33 -21.73 -29.90
CA ASP A 213 32.57 -20.30 -29.67
C ASP A 213 31.37 -19.59 -29.02
N TYR A 214 31.54 -19.18 -27.76
CA TYR A 214 30.54 -18.41 -27.00
C TYR A 214 30.77 -16.89 -27.08
N SER A 215 31.80 -16.41 -27.80
CA SER A 215 32.26 -15.02 -27.73
C SER A 215 31.19 -14.02 -28.13
N GLN A 216 30.42 -14.31 -29.19
CA GLN A 216 29.33 -13.45 -29.65
C GLN A 216 28.19 -13.39 -28.64
N LEU A 217 27.76 -14.55 -28.12
CA LEU A 217 26.71 -14.64 -27.11
C LEU A 217 27.10 -13.88 -25.84
N VAL A 218 28.32 -14.09 -25.34
CA VAL A 218 28.82 -13.39 -24.13
C VAL A 218 28.89 -11.88 -24.35
N TYR A 219 29.27 -11.42 -25.54
CA TYR A 219 29.29 -10.00 -25.87
C TYR A 219 27.89 -9.38 -25.81
N GLU A 220 26.90 -9.99 -26.48
CA GLU A 220 25.53 -9.50 -26.52
C GLU A 220 24.87 -9.49 -25.13
N LEU A 221 25.05 -10.57 -24.35
CA LEU A 221 24.56 -10.62 -22.97
C LEU A 221 25.19 -9.52 -22.10
N ASN A 222 26.48 -9.26 -22.28
CA ASN A 222 27.16 -8.20 -21.54
C ASN A 222 26.67 -6.79 -21.90
N LEU A 223 26.21 -6.54 -23.12
CA LEU A 223 25.56 -5.28 -23.49
C LEU A 223 24.25 -5.06 -22.71
N VAL A 224 23.40 -6.09 -22.66
CA VAL A 224 22.13 -6.05 -21.90
C VAL A 224 22.39 -5.84 -20.41
N LEU A 225 23.38 -6.56 -19.85
CA LEU A 225 23.76 -6.43 -18.45
C LEU A 225 24.34 -5.06 -18.12
N ALA A 226 25.15 -4.48 -19.02
CA ALA A 226 25.70 -3.14 -18.86
C ALA A 226 24.61 -2.06 -18.87
N ALA A 227 23.64 -2.15 -19.79
CA ALA A 227 22.51 -1.24 -19.86
C ALA A 227 21.67 -1.27 -18.57
N ASN A 228 21.34 -2.47 -18.08
CA ASN A 228 20.59 -2.64 -16.83
C ASN A 228 21.40 -2.18 -15.60
N SER A 229 22.72 -2.46 -15.55
CA SER A 229 23.60 -1.96 -14.49
C SER A 229 23.61 -0.42 -14.42
N LYS A 230 23.68 0.26 -15.57
CA LYS A 230 23.64 1.72 -15.66
C LYS A 230 22.31 2.27 -15.12
N ARG A 231 21.18 1.65 -15.48
CA ARG A 231 19.84 2.02 -14.97
C ARG A 231 19.77 1.90 -13.45
N ILE A 232 20.22 0.77 -12.91
CA ILE A 232 20.27 0.53 -11.45
C ILE A 232 21.13 1.59 -10.75
N LYS A 233 22.36 1.83 -11.22
CA LYS A 233 23.28 2.82 -10.62
C LYS A 233 22.70 4.23 -10.63
N THR A 234 22.09 4.63 -11.76
CA THR A 234 21.45 5.95 -11.91
C THR A 234 20.30 6.13 -10.93
N ARG A 235 19.45 5.10 -10.78
CA ARG A 235 18.36 5.10 -9.80
C ARG A 235 18.87 5.24 -8.37
N ILE A 236 19.87 4.45 -7.98
CA ILE A 236 20.45 4.48 -6.63
C ILE A 236 21.03 5.87 -6.33
N ALA A 237 21.80 6.45 -7.26
CA ALA A 237 22.38 7.78 -7.11
C ALA A 237 21.29 8.87 -6.98
N THR A 238 20.25 8.80 -7.79
CA THR A 238 19.12 9.75 -7.76
C THR A 238 18.38 9.68 -6.43
N ASN A 239 18.10 8.48 -5.93
CA ASN A 239 17.43 8.28 -4.65
C ASN A 239 18.27 8.79 -3.49
N LYS A 240 19.59 8.55 -3.51
CA LYS A 240 20.52 9.08 -2.51
C LYS A 240 20.56 10.61 -2.51
N ARG A 241 20.57 11.25 -3.68
CA ARG A 241 20.52 12.72 -3.81
C ARG A 241 19.20 13.28 -3.28
N LYS A 242 18.06 12.65 -3.59
CA LYS A 242 16.74 13.07 -3.08
C LYS A 242 16.66 12.94 -1.56
N ALA A 243 17.16 11.84 -1.00
CA ALA A 243 17.19 11.63 0.44
C ALA A 243 18.04 12.68 1.17
N ARG A 244 19.22 13.02 0.62
CA ARG A 244 20.08 14.10 1.17
C ARG A 244 19.37 15.46 1.16
N LYS A 245 18.77 15.84 0.03
CA LYS A 245 18.01 17.10 -0.08
C LYS A 245 16.85 17.17 0.91
N LYS A 246 16.15 16.05 1.14
CA LYS A 246 15.05 15.99 2.12
C LYS A 246 15.58 16.17 3.55
N ALA A 247 16.69 15.49 3.89
CA ALA A 247 17.31 15.61 5.20
C ALA A 247 17.89 17.02 5.45
N GLU A 248 18.43 17.68 4.43
CA GLU A 248 18.87 19.07 4.50
C GLU A 248 17.67 20.01 4.70
N ALA A 249 16.58 19.83 3.95
CA ALA A 249 15.37 20.64 4.11
C ALA A 249 14.73 20.47 5.52
N GLU A 250 14.62 19.25 6.03
CA GLU A 250 14.09 18.96 7.37
C GLU A 250 14.97 19.56 8.48
N LYS A 251 16.30 19.57 8.31
CA LYS A 251 17.22 20.25 9.24
C LYS A 251 17.05 21.76 9.19
N THR A 252 16.90 22.33 8.00
CA THR A 252 16.71 23.77 7.83
C THR A 252 15.35 24.24 8.37
N GLU A 253 14.30 23.41 8.27
CA GLU A 253 13.00 23.66 8.88
C GLU A 253 13.05 23.54 10.40
N ALA A 254 13.73 22.52 10.94
CA ALA A 254 13.92 22.35 12.39
C ALA A 254 14.74 23.49 13.02
N GLU A 255 15.79 23.98 12.34
CA GLU A 255 16.59 25.13 12.80
C GLU A 255 15.78 26.44 12.78
N LYS A 256 14.89 26.63 11.78
CA LYS A 256 13.98 27.78 11.74
C LYS A 256 12.92 27.73 12.84
N GLU A 257 12.35 26.56 13.14
CA GLU A 257 11.41 26.38 14.24
C GLU A 257 12.06 26.55 15.63
N ALA A 258 13.34 26.19 15.78
CA ALA A 258 14.09 26.42 17.01
C ALA A 258 14.39 27.92 17.23
N SER A 259 14.77 28.65 16.18
CA SER A 259 15.08 30.09 16.27
C SER A 259 13.89 30.99 16.60
N ASN A 260 12.65 30.49 16.43
CA ASN A 260 11.42 31.25 16.69
C ASN A 260 10.87 31.07 18.12
N LYS A 261 11.53 30.26 18.98
CA LYS A 261 11.11 30.05 20.39
C LYS A 261 11.85 30.93 21.42
N ASP A 262 12.93 31.62 21.03
CA ASP A 262 13.76 32.38 21.97
C ASP A 262 13.49 33.89 22.03
N ASN A 263 12.57 34.43 21.23
CA ASN A 263 12.14 35.83 21.36
C ASN A 263 10.85 35.95 22.19
N LYS A 264 10.96 35.73 23.50
CA LYS A 264 10.01 36.27 24.49
C LYS A 264 10.79 37.12 25.50
N PRO A 265 10.74 38.46 25.42
CA PRO A 265 11.41 39.32 26.38
C PRO A 265 10.76 39.16 27.76
N LYS A 266 11.63 38.99 28.76
CA LYS A 266 11.34 38.88 30.18
C LYS A 266 11.59 40.26 30.79
N SER A 267 10.54 40.96 31.24
CA SER A 267 10.67 42.12 32.11
C SER A 267 9.81 41.95 33.37
N THR A 268 10.40 42.46 34.43
CA THR A 268 10.17 42.34 35.87
C THR A 268 9.01 43.20 36.42
N GLU A 269 8.50 42.73 37.56
CA GLU A 269 7.97 43.47 38.74
C GLU A 269 6.57 44.15 38.73
N LYS A 270 5.86 43.91 39.84
CA LYS A 270 4.56 44.42 40.35
C LYS A 270 4.78 45.69 41.24
N PRO A 271 3.77 46.33 41.87
CA PRO A 271 2.38 46.67 41.49
C PRO A 271 2.00 48.14 41.86
N THR A 272 0.94 48.72 41.28
CA THR A 272 0.01 49.66 41.98
C THR A 272 -1.29 49.85 41.19
N GLU A 273 -2.32 50.30 41.90
CA GLU A 273 -3.76 50.17 41.65
C GLU A 273 -4.38 51.12 40.60
N ASP A 274 -5.62 50.74 40.25
CA ASP A 274 -6.78 51.53 39.79
C ASP A 274 -7.13 51.75 38.31
N SER A 275 -8.45 51.62 38.10
CA SER A 275 -9.32 51.99 36.96
C SER A 275 -9.66 50.92 35.89
N GLU A 276 -10.82 50.29 36.13
CA GLU A 276 -12.01 50.20 35.28
C GLU A 276 -11.94 49.91 33.75
N LEU A 277 -12.82 48.97 33.38
CA LEU A 277 -13.58 48.81 32.12
C LEU A 277 -12.93 48.08 30.92
N ASN A 278 -13.36 46.81 30.78
CA ASN A 278 -14.15 46.30 29.64
C ASN A 278 -13.57 45.12 28.81
N ALA A 279 -14.44 44.12 28.59
CA ALA A 279 -14.43 43.01 27.62
C ALA A 279 -13.48 41.79 27.79
N GLN A 280 -13.96 40.79 28.56
CA GLN A 280 -13.61 39.35 28.45
C GLN A 280 -14.02 38.80 27.05
N SER A 281 -13.17 38.05 26.35
CA SER A 281 -12.92 36.58 26.51
C SER A 281 -14.19 35.73 26.29
N HIS A 282 -14.21 34.68 25.47
CA HIS A 282 -13.48 33.44 25.74
C HIS A 282 -13.37 32.53 24.51
N LYS A 283 -12.14 32.06 24.27
CA LYS A 283 -11.80 30.77 23.67
C LYS A 283 -11.42 29.85 24.85
N THR A 284 -11.49 28.53 24.62
CA THR A 284 -11.02 27.40 25.46
C THR A 284 -11.83 26.93 26.67
N LEU A 285 -12.37 25.71 26.53
CA LEU A 285 -12.71 24.66 27.52
C LEU A 285 -13.25 23.50 26.65
N ILE A 286 -12.76 22.26 26.62
CA ILE A 286 -12.34 21.34 27.70
C ILE A 286 -11.42 20.27 27.11
N GLU A 287 -10.33 20.00 27.82
CA GLU A 287 -9.60 18.73 27.83
C GLU A 287 -9.59 18.24 29.30
N LYS A 288 -9.48 16.92 29.50
CA LYS A 288 -9.57 16.11 30.74
C LYS A 288 -10.99 15.60 31.05
N GLY A 289 -11.24 14.31 31.21
CA GLY A 289 -10.40 13.12 31.14
C GLY A 289 -11.24 11.88 31.47
N ASN A 290 -10.85 10.69 30.99
CA ASN A 290 -10.49 9.58 31.88
C ASN A 290 -10.12 8.32 31.10
N GLU A 291 -8.97 7.79 31.51
CA GLU A 291 -8.42 6.48 31.21
C GLU A 291 -9.30 5.37 31.80
N ILE A 292 -9.60 4.31 31.04
CA ILE A 292 -9.84 2.96 31.59
C ILE A 292 -9.22 1.92 30.64
N GLN A 293 -8.10 1.37 31.13
CA GLN A 293 -7.68 -0.04 31.13
C GLN A 293 -7.46 -0.80 29.81
N LYS A 294 -6.16 -1.05 29.57
CA LYS A 294 -5.63 -2.21 28.85
C LYS A 294 -6.00 -3.50 29.59
N THR A 295 -6.64 -4.44 28.90
CA THR A 295 -6.56 -5.86 29.23
C THR A 295 -6.27 -6.65 27.95
N THR A 296 -5.21 -7.44 28.00
CA THR A 296 -4.97 -8.58 27.12
C THR A 296 -5.99 -9.68 27.41
N PRO A 297 -6.21 -10.60 26.46
CA PRO A 297 -6.15 -12.01 26.87
C PRO A 297 -5.28 -12.87 25.96
N SER A 298 -4.63 -13.81 26.63
CA SER A 298 -3.82 -14.93 26.13
C SER A 298 -4.66 -16.21 26.09
N SER A 299 -4.52 -17.02 25.02
CA SER A 299 -4.84 -18.46 24.86
C SER A 299 -6.31 -18.90 25.07
N ASN A 300 -6.91 -19.90 24.41
CA ASN A 300 -6.40 -21.22 24.03
C ASN A 300 -7.39 -21.97 23.07
N LYS A 301 -6.83 -22.63 22.04
CA LYS A 301 -7.09 -23.99 21.47
C LYS A 301 -8.46 -24.53 20.95
N LYS A 302 -8.29 -25.29 19.82
CA LYS A 302 -9.04 -26.39 19.16
C LYS A 302 -10.19 -25.98 18.22
N GLY A 303 -10.32 -26.48 16.98
CA GLY A 303 -9.59 -27.47 16.17
C GLY A 303 -10.50 -27.99 15.03
N ALA A 304 -9.96 -28.28 13.84
CA ALA A 304 -10.41 -29.20 12.76
C ALA A 304 -9.91 -28.69 11.39
N ASN A 305 -8.86 -29.28 10.82
CA ASN A 305 -8.87 -30.31 9.76
C ASN A 305 -9.39 -29.80 8.40
N ASP A 306 -8.49 -29.56 7.45
CA ASP A 306 -8.60 -30.20 6.14
C ASP A 306 -7.24 -30.32 5.41
N LYS A 307 -7.14 -31.37 4.61
CA LYS A 307 -5.93 -31.98 4.02
C LYS A 307 -5.51 -31.28 2.73
N GLY A 308 -4.19 -31.25 2.46
CA GLY A 308 -3.65 -30.72 1.21
C GLY A 308 -2.19 -31.06 0.95
N VAL A 309 -1.95 -32.32 0.57
CA VAL A 309 -0.91 -32.85 -0.33
C VAL A 309 0.57 -32.45 -0.11
N SER A 310 1.37 -33.50 0.13
CA SER A 310 2.81 -33.52 0.41
C SER A 310 3.69 -33.08 -0.78
N ASN A 311 4.64 -32.18 -0.50
CA ASN A 311 5.71 -31.77 -1.41
C ASN A 311 7.00 -32.58 -1.16
N MET A 312 6.89 -33.92 -1.21
CA MET A 312 8.01 -34.86 -1.09
C MET A 312 8.07 -35.74 -2.33
N ASP A 313 8.44 -35.21 -3.50
CA ASP A 313 8.81 -36.10 -4.61
C ASP A 313 9.75 -35.56 -5.70
N LEU A 314 10.43 -34.44 -5.47
CA LEU A 314 11.40 -33.89 -6.44
C LEU A 314 12.87 -34.01 -6.02
N LYS A 315 13.16 -34.45 -4.79
CA LYS A 315 14.54 -34.65 -4.31
C LYS A 315 15.08 -36.08 -4.48
N SER A 316 14.24 -37.05 -4.82
CA SER A 316 14.61 -38.46 -4.94
C SER A 316 15.19 -38.86 -6.31
N LYS A 317 15.12 -37.98 -7.33
CA LYS A 317 15.54 -38.32 -8.71
C LYS A 317 16.97 -37.95 -9.12
N LEU A 318 17.81 -37.38 -8.23
CA LEU A 318 19.15 -36.88 -8.61
C LEU A 318 20.34 -37.41 -7.78
N MET A 319 20.14 -38.40 -6.89
CA MET A 319 21.25 -39.04 -6.17
C MET A 319 21.43 -40.48 -6.65
N ARG A 320 22.28 -40.69 -7.66
CA ARG A 320 22.82 -42.02 -7.97
C ARG A 320 23.87 -42.42 -6.91
N PRO A 321 23.95 -43.70 -6.52
CA PRO A 321 24.92 -44.18 -5.54
C PRO A 321 26.33 -44.30 -6.15
N ARG A 322 27.34 -43.73 -5.47
CA ARG A 322 28.76 -43.98 -5.78
C ARG A 322 29.14 -45.39 -5.33
N LYS A 323 29.37 -46.30 -6.29
CA LYS A 323 30.06 -47.59 -6.08
C LYS A 323 31.58 -47.42 -6.27
N GLY A 324 32.33 -47.87 -5.26
CA GLY A 324 33.67 -48.49 -5.34
C GLY A 324 34.89 -47.57 -5.52
N LYS A 325 36.14 -47.97 -5.24
CA LYS A 325 36.79 -49.10 -4.52
C LYS A 325 38.31 -48.87 -4.69
N SER A 326 39.14 -48.93 -3.64
CA SER A 326 40.59 -49.27 -3.63
C SER A 326 41.19 -48.73 -2.31
N GLY A 327 41.83 -49.49 -1.42
CA GLY A 327 42.80 -50.56 -1.64
C GLY A 327 44.20 -49.99 -1.38
N ARG A 328 44.77 -50.20 -0.18
CA ARG A 328 46.22 -50.14 0.04
C ARG A 328 46.63 -51.02 1.23
N LYS A 329 47.21 -52.18 0.90
CA LYS A 329 48.08 -52.99 1.76
C LYS A 329 49.54 -52.55 1.54
N GLY A 330 50.36 -52.75 2.56
CA GLY A 330 51.83 -52.64 2.56
C GLY A 330 52.27 -51.80 3.76
N GLY A 331 52.89 -52.29 4.83
CA GLY A 331 53.59 -53.56 5.06
C GLY A 331 55.10 -53.38 4.89
N LYS A 332 55.81 -53.25 6.03
CA LYS A 332 57.15 -53.76 6.39
C LYS A 332 57.96 -52.78 7.24
N GLY A 333 58.64 -53.33 8.25
CA GLY A 333 59.55 -52.69 9.19
C GLY A 333 59.46 -53.37 10.53
#